data_AF-A0A7J7PAW4-F1
#
_entry.id   AF-A0A7J7PAW4-F1
#
_cell.length_a   1.000
_cell.length_b   1.000
_cell.length_c   1.000
_cell.angle_alpha   90.00
_cell.angle_beta   90.00
_cell.angle_gamma   90.00
#
_symmetry.space_group_name_H-M   'P 1'
#
loop_
_entity.id
_entity.type
_entity.pdbx_description
1 polymer ?
#
loop_
_entity_poly.entity_id
_entity_poly.type
_entity_poly.pdbx_seq_one_letter_code
_entity_poly.pdbx_strand_id
1 'polypeptide(L)'
;MPGHLEELIGKINGSCNDNSNKITCVIADENMGWAIGVAKKMGIPQASFWPGLAGLKALILHNPQLIKEGVIDDKGKNKYLT
;
A
#
# COMPACT_ATOMS: atom_id res chain seq x y z
N MET A 1 -8.53 1.14 -12.23
CA MET A 1 -7.22 0.46 -12.13
C MET A 1 -7.30 -0.97 -11.59
N PRO A 2 -8.00 -1.29 -10.48
CA PRO A 2 -7.97 -2.65 -9.88
C PRO A 2 -8.28 -3.79 -10.86
N GLY A 3 -9.37 -3.67 -11.64
CA GLY A 3 -9.72 -4.69 -12.65
C GLY A 3 -8.71 -4.86 -13.78
N HIS A 4 -7.98 -3.79 -14.15
CA HIS A 4 -6.94 -3.88 -15.17
C HIS A 4 -5.71 -4.64 -14.65
N LEU A 5 -5.40 -4.47 -13.35
CA LEU A 5 -4.34 -5.23 -12.70
C LEU A 5 -4.72 -6.71 -12.57
N GLU A 6 -5.98 -7.02 -12.23
CA GLU A 6 -6.50 -8.40 -12.21
C GLU A 6 -6.35 -9.07 -13.59
N GLU A 7 -6.74 -8.37 -14.65
CA GLU A 7 -6.61 -8.85 -16.03
C GLU A 7 -5.15 -9.08 -16.42
N LEU A 8 -4.26 -8.14 -16.08
CA LEU A 8 -2.83 -8.26 -16.36
C LEU A 8 -2.19 -9.45 -15.64
N ILE A 9 -2.48 -9.64 -14.36
CA ILE A 9 -2.00 -10.79 -13.58
C ILE A 9 -2.52 -12.09 -14.19
N GLY A 10 -3.80 -12.13 -14.58
CA GLY A 10 -4.39 -13.28 -15.26
C GLY A 10 -3.68 -13.62 -16.57
N LYS A 11 -3.39 -12.62 -17.41
CA LYS A 11 -2.66 -12.79 -18.67
C LYS A 11 -1.24 -13.32 -18.45
N ILE A 12 -0.49 -12.75 -17.50
CA ILE A 12 0.89 -13.17 -17.18
C ILE A 12 0.90 -14.61 -16.67
N ASN A 13 0.01 -14.94 -15.73
CA ASN A 13 -0.04 -16.29 -15.15
C ASN A 13 -0.58 -17.35 -16.13
N GLY A 14 -1.39 -16.94 -17.12
CA GLY A 14 -1.97 -17.82 -18.15
C GLY A 14 -1.10 -18.02 -19.39
N SER A 15 -0.16 -17.11 -19.69
CA SER A 15 0.76 -17.25 -20.83
C SER A 15 1.93 -18.21 -20.56
N CYS A 16 2.09 -18.66 -19.31
CA CYS A 16 3.18 -19.51 -18.88
C CYS A 16 2.72 -20.98 -18.81
N ASN A 17 3.19 -21.82 -19.74
CA ASN A 17 2.87 -23.26 -19.74
C ASN A 17 3.54 -24.04 -18.60
N ASP A 18 4.49 -23.42 -17.89
CA ASP A 18 5.17 -24.00 -16.74
C ASP A 18 5.02 -23.07 -15.51
N ASN A 19 4.93 -23.65 -14.32
CA ASN A 19 4.68 -22.92 -13.06
C ASN A 19 5.84 -21.98 -12.67
N SER A 20 6.98 -22.08 -13.35
CA SER A 20 8.20 -21.29 -13.10
C SER A 20 8.07 -19.80 -13.38
N ASN A 21 7.12 -19.37 -14.22
CA ASN A 21 6.99 -17.98 -14.66
C ASN A 21 5.73 -17.26 -14.12
N LYS A 22 5.00 -17.87 -13.19
CA LYS A 22 3.85 -17.22 -12.55
C LYS A 22 4.31 -16.15 -11.57
N ILE A 23 3.49 -15.11 -11.40
CA ILE A 23 3.69 -14.09 -10.37
C ILE A 23 3.56 -14.75 -9.00
N THR A 24 4.66 -14.73 -8.23
CA THR A 24 4.73 -15.33 -6.89
C THR A 24 4.58 -14.31 -5.76
N CYS A 25 4.72 -13.02 -6.05
CA CYS A 25 4.54 -11.94 -5.09
C CYS A 25 4.21 -10.62 -5.81
N VAL A 26 3.45 -9.75 -5.15
CA VAL A 26 3.21 -8.36 -5.58
C VAL A 26 3.76 -7.40 -4.53
N ILE A 27 4.68 -6.54 -4.94
CA ILE A 27 5.14 -5.41 -4.12
C ILE A 27 4.53 -4.16 -4.71
N ALA A 28 3.80 -3.39 -3.90
CA ALA A 28 3.17 -2.16 -4.34
C ALA A 28 3.44 -1.02 -3.38
N ASP A 29 3.51 0.18 -3.95
CA ASP A 29 3.51 1.42 -3.18
C ASP A 29 2.30 1.44 -2.23
N GLU A 30 2.50 1.88 -1.00
CA GLU A 30 1.43 1.93 0.00
C GLU A 30 0.29 2.88 -0.40
N ASN A 31 0.59 3.99 -1.11
CA ASN A 31 -0.42 4.86 -1.71
C ASN A 31 -1.22 4.15 -2.82
N MET A 32 -0.67 3.06 -3.36
CA MET A 32 -1.35 2.13 -4.28
C MET A 32 -1.93 0.93 -3.52
N GLY A 33 -2.42 1.12 -2.29
CA GLY A 33 -3.00 0.07 -1.45
C GLY A 33 -4.13 -0.74 -2.12
N TRP A 34 -4.78 -0.21 -3.15
CA TRP A 34 -5.73 -0.97 -3.98
C TRP A 34 -5.07 -2.18 -4.69
N ALA A 35 -3.80 -2.09 -5.07
CA ALA A 35 -3.04 -3.17 -5.71
C ALA A 35 -2.75 -4.31 -4.73
N ILE A 36 -2.49 -3.98 -3.46
CA ILE A 36 -2.37 -4.96 -2.37
C ILE A 36 -3.69 -5.74 -2.21
N GLY A 37 -4.83 -5.04 -2.29
CA GLY A 37 -6.15 -5.65 -2.25
C GLY A 37 -6.39 -6.63 -3.41
N VAL A 38 -5.99 -6.26 -4.63
CA VAL A 38 -6.07 -7.11 -5.82
C VAL A 38 -5.22 -8.38 -5.64
N ALA A 39 -3.94 -8.23 -5.25
CA ALA A 39 -3.04 -9.37 -5.04
C ALA A 39 -3.59 -10.33 -3.97
N LYS A 40 -4.10 -9.79 -2.87
CA LYS A 40 -4.75 -10.56 -1.80
C LYS A 40 -5.97 -11.33 -2.31
N LYS A 41 -6.85 -10.69 -3.10
CA LYS A 41 -8.02 -11.35 -3.72
C LYS A 41 -7.61 -12.51 -4.64
N MET A 42 -6.49 -12.38 -5.33
CA MET A 42 -5.97 -13.40 -6.25
C MET A 42 -5.13 -14.48 -5.55
N GLY A 43 -5.01 -14.44 -4.21
CA GLY A 43 -4.24 -15.43 -3.44
C GLY A 43 -2.72 -15.31 -3.61
N ILE A 44 -2.24 -14.17 -4.10
CA ILE A 44 -0.81 -13.92 -4.32
C ILE A 44 -0.23 -13.24 -3.09
N PRO A 45 0.91 -13.72 -2.55
CA PRO A 45 1.66 -13.01 -1.51
C PRO A 45 1.90 -11.54 -1.88
N GLN A 46 1.85 -10.66 -0.89
CA GLN A 46 2.00 -9.23 -1.14
C GLN A 46 2.84 -8.56 -0.06
N ALA A 47 3.45 -7.43 -0.44
CA ALA A 47 4.07 -6.50 0.50
C ALA A 47 3.82 -5.05 0.08
N SER A 48 3.58 -4.18 1.07
CA SER A 48 3.53 -2.74 0.85
C SER A 48 4.94 -2.13 0.92
N PHE A 49 5.20 -1.16 0.06
CA PHE A 49 6.44 -0.41 0.00
C PHE A 49 6.17 1.08 0.18
N TRP A 50 6.97 1.75 1.01
CA TRP A 50 6.87 3.20 1.20
C TRP A 50 8.15 3.86 0.63
N PRO A 51 8.08 4.52 -0.54
CA PRO A 51 9.25 5.18 -1.11
C PRO A 51 9.59 6.52 -0.44
N GLY A 52 8.72 7.04 0.42
CA GLY A 52 8.92 8.31 1.11
C GLY A 52 9.85 8.22 2.32
N LEU A 53 9.99 9.34 3.04
CA LEU A 53 10.81 9.41 4.25
C LEU A 53 10.23 8.53 5.37
N ALA A 54 11.09 7.75 6.03
CA ALA A 54 10.71 6.94 7.17
C ALA A 54 10.16 7.80 8.33
N GLY A 55 10.75 8.99 8.56
CA GLY A 55 10.28 9.93 9.59
C GLY A 55 8.87 10.44 9.32
N LEU A 56 8.54 10.73 8.06
CA LEU A 56 7.18 11.10 7.67
C LEU A 56 6.21 9.94 7.90
N LYS A 57 6.62 8.71 7.58
CA LYS A 57 5.79 7.53 7.82
C LYS A 57 5.54 7.31 9.30
N ALA A 58 6.56 7.44 10.14
CA ALA A 58 6.44 7.36 11.59
C ALA A 58 5.43 8.41 12.10
N LEU A 59 5.54 9.66 11.66
CA LEU A 59 4.59 10.71 12.03
C LEU A 59 3.14 10.32 11.72
N ILE A 60 2.87 9.84 10.51
CA ILE A 60 1.53 9.40 10.08
C ILE A 60 1.01 8.27 10.97
N LEU A 61 1.85 7.29 11.29
CA LEU A 61 1.49 6.15 12.15
C LEU A 61 1.17 6.58 13.58
N HIS A 62 1.78 7.67 14.06
CA HIS A 62 1.57 8.23 15.38
C HIS A 62 0.46 9.29 15.45
N ASN A 63 -0.27 9.56 14.35
CA ASN A 63 -1.36 10.55 14.33
C ASN A 63 -2.33 10.48 15.53
N PRO A 64 -2.83 9.30 15.96
CA PRO A 64 -3.71 9.24 17.13
C PRO A 64 -3.06 9.74 18.43
N GLN A 65 -1.76 9.49 18.61
CA GLN A 65 -1.01 9.96 19.77
C GLN A 65 -0.77 11.47 19.67
N LEU A 66 -0.41 11.97 18.49
CA LEU A 66 -0.21 13.40 18.24
C LEU A 66 -1.49 14.22 18.46
N ILE A 67 -2.66 13.66 18.12
CA ILE A 67 -3.97 14.25 18.43
C ILE A 67 -4.21 14.27 19.94
N LYS A 68 -3.99 13.13 20.60
CA LYS A 68 -4.16 13.00 22.06
C LYS A 68 -3.28 13.98 22.85
N GLU A 69 -2.06 14.22 22.36
CA GLU A 69 -1.10 15.14 22.97
C GLU A 69 -1.36 16.60 22.58
N GLY A 70 -2.32 16.87 21.68
CA GLY A 70 -2.68 18.21 21.24
C GLY A 70 -1.62 18.88 20.36
N VAL A 71 -0.70 18.10 19.78
CA VAL A 71 0.30 18.57 18.81
C VAL A 71 -0.39 18.93 17.49
N ILE A 72 -1.35 18.09 17.07
CA ILE A 72 -2.24 18.33 15.93
C ILE A 72 -3.71 18.19 16.38
N ASP A 73 -4.63 18.86 15.70
CA ASP A 73 -6.07 18.66 15.93
C ASP A 73 -6.63 17.45 15.13
N ASP A 74 -7.92 17.17 15.30
CA ASP A 74 -8.63 16.09 14.59
C ASP A 74 -8.73 16.32 13.07
N LYS A 75 -8.37 17.51 12.59
CA LYS A 75 -8.25 17.88 11.18
C LYS A 75 -6.80 17.91 10.70
N GLY A 76 -5.84 17.53 11.55
CA GLY A 76 -4.41 17.50 11.24
C GLY A 76 -3.72 18.87 11.26
N LYS A 77 -4.37 19.92 11.78
CA LYS A 77 -3.77 21.26 11.89
C LYS A 77 -2.84 21.31 13.10
N ASN A 78 -1.62 21.81 12.89
CA ASN A 78 -0.67 21.99 13.97
C ASN A 78 -1.05 23.19 14.85
N LYS A 79 -1.13 22.97 16.16
CA LYS A 79 -1.52 23.98 17.16
C LYS A 79 -0.53 25.14 17.29
N TYR A 80 0.73 24.95 16.86
CA TYR A 80 1.83 25.90 17.05
C TYR A 80 2.20 26.66 15.77
N LEU A 81 1.56 26.37 14.63
CA LEU A 81 1.84 27.00 13.33
C LEU A 81 0.67 27.88 12.84
N THR A 82 -0.14 28.38 13.77
CA THR A 82 -1.21 29.35 13.52
C THR A 82 -0.93 30.68 14.19
#